data_AF-A0A970GTL0-F1
#
_entry.id   AF-A0A970GTL0-F1
#
_cell.length_a   1.000
_cell.length_b   1.000
_cell.length_c   1.000
_cell.angle_alpha   90.00
_cell.angle_beta   90.00
_cell.angle_gamma   90.00
#
_symmetry.space_group_name_H-M   'P 1'
#
loop_
_entity.id
_entity.type
_entity.pdbx_description
1 polymer ?
#
loop_
_entity_poly.entity_id
_entity_poly.type
_entity_poly.pdbx_seq_one_letter_code
_entity_poly.pdbx_strand_id
1 'polypeptide(L)'
;MARKTRKTNGRDSIGRRLGVKRYDGQIVKAGTIIVRQRGTKIHAGEAVGTGRDHTLFALADGIVTFTKEGRIVNITPVVDAAV
;
A
#
# COMPACT_ATOMS: atom_id res chain seq x y z
N MET A 1 9.22 53.73 -1.92
CA MET A 1 8.88 52.78 -2.99
C MET A 1 8.94 51.36 -2.44
N ALA A 2 7.80 50.76 -2.10
CA ALA A 2 7.76 49.40 -1.54
C ALA A 2 7.87 48.35 -2.65
N ARG A 3 8.97 47.58 -2.66
CA ARG A 3 9.20 46.50 -3.62
C ARG A 3 8.24 45.36 -3.29
N LYS A 4 7.13 45.24 -4.02
CA LYS A 4 6.19 44.11 -3.90
C LYS A 4 6.93 42.82 -4.27
N THR A 5 7.48 42.13 -3.28
CA THR A 5 8.05 40.79 -3.44
C THR A 5 6.92 39.85 -3.83
N ARG A 6 6.84 39.48 -5.12
CA ARG A 6 5.86 38.51 -5.63
C ARG A 6 5.99 37.21 -4.81
N LYS A 7 4.91 36.82 -4.13
CA LYS A 7 4.79 35.49 -3.54
C LYS A 7 4.40 34.51 -4.65
N THR A 8 5.40 33.91 -5.29
CA THR A 8 5.23 33.10 -6.51
C THR A 8 4.93 31.62 -6.24
N ASN A 9 4.88 31.22 -4.97
CA ASN A 9 4.81 29.81 -4.58
C ASN A 9 3.50 29.54 -3.83
N GLY A 10 2.44 29.25 -4.58
CA GLY A 10 1.12 28.88 -4.06
C GLY A 10 0.44 27.75 -4.85
N ARG A 11 1.20 27.04 -5.69
CA ARG A 11 0.70 25.87 -6.42
C ARG A 11 0.93 24.63 -5.58
N ASP A 12 -0.12 23.91 -5.28
CA ASP A 12 -0.04 22.58 -4.71
C ASP A 12 -0.88 21.61 -5.54
N SER A 13 -0.47 20.35 -5.55
CA SER A 13 -1.16 19.28 -6.25
C SER A 13 -2.18 18.61 -5.34
N ILE A 14 -3.25 18.07 -5.92
CA ILE A 14 -4.28 17.36 -5.15
C ILE A 14 -3.67 16.11 -4.50
N GLY A 15 -4.02 15.88 -3.24
CA GLY A 15 -3.63 14.68 -2.50
C GLY A 15 -4.09 13.38 -3.19
N ARG A 16 -3.18 12.41 -3.31
CA ARG A 16 -3.41 11.14 -4.04
C ARG A 16 -3.89 9.98 -3.15
N ARG A 17 -4.17 10.24 -1.87
CA ARG A 17 -4.66 9.26 -0.87
C ARG A 17 -3.81 7.98 -0.79
N LEU A 18 -2.49 8.15 -0.93
CA LEU A 18 -1.50 7.08 -0.76
C LEU A 18 -1.49 6.57 0.68
N GLY A 19 -0.98 5.37 0.88
CA GLY A 19 -0.82 4.74 2.19
C GLY A 19 -1.39 3.31 2.25
N VAL A 20 -1.29 2.75 3.45
CA VAL A 20 -1.81 1.44 3.81
C VAL A 20 -3.34 1.47 3.85
N LYS A 21 -3.98 0.43 3.33
CA LYS A 21 -5.44 0.23 3.27
C LYS A 21 -5.88 -0.98 4.09
N ARG A 22 -5.00 -1.97 4.25
CA ARG A 22 -5.19 -3.13 5.12
C ARG A 22 -3.99 -3.27 6.03
N TYR A 23 -4.27 -3.34 7.32
CA TYR A 23 -3.26 -3.45 8.36
C TYR A 23 -3.00 -4.91 8.72
N ASP A 24 -1.94 -5.11 9.50
CA ASP A 24 -1.55 -6.40 10.05
C ASP A 24 -2.73 -7.08 10.78
N GLY A 25 -2.92 -8.38 10.56
CA GLY A 25 -3.98 -9.19 11.18
C GLY A 25 -5.36 -9.06 10.53
N GLN A 26 -5.52 -8.26 9.48
CA GLN A 26 -6.82 -8.12 8.79
C GLN A 26 -7.04 -9.23 7.76
N ILE A 27 -8.27 -9.75 7.72
CA ILE A 27 -8.72 -10.69 6.69
C ILE A 27 -8.94 -9.94 5.37
N VAL A 28 -8.38 -10.48 4.28
CA VAL A 28 -8.49 -9.94 2.93
C VAL A 28 -8.93 -11.03 1.96
N LYS A 29 -9.62 -10.61 0.90
CA LYS A 29 -9.91 -11.45 -0.26
C LYS A 29 -8.88 -11.22 -1.36
N ALA A 30 -8.73 -12.16 -2.28
CA ALA A 30 -7.97 -12.04 -3.51
C ALA A 30 -8.43 -10.78 -4.27
N GLY A 31 -7.46 -10.04 -4.80
CA GLY A 31 -7.66 -8.74 -5.45
C GLY A 31 -7.78 -7.54 -4.50
N THR A 32 -7.84 -7.75 -3.18
CA THR A 32 -7.92 -6.63 -2.22
C THR A 32 -6.64 -5.78 -2.25
N ILE A 33 -6.78 -4.46 -2.32
CA ILE A 33 -5.64 -3.54 -2.24
C ILE A 33 -5.16 -3.44 -0.78
N ILE A 34 -3.87 -3.69 -0.57
CA ILE A 34 -3.22 -3.62 0.74
C ILE A 34 -2.55 -2.26 0.93
N VAL A 35 -1.74 -1.82 -0.04
CA VAL A 35 -0.98 -0.56 0.04
C VAL A 35 -0.99 0.16 -1.29
N ARG A 36 -1.39 1.43 -1.30
CA ARG A 36 -1.20 2.33 -2.45
C ARG A 36 0.03 3.19 -2.21
N GLN A 37 1.10 2.97 -2.97
CA GLN A 37 2.37 3.67 -2.76
C GLN A 37 2.90 4.30 -4.06
N ARG A 38 3.97 5.09 -3.91
CA ARG A 38 4.79 5.58 -5.02
C ARG A 38 6.19 5.04 -4.83
N GLY A 39 6.70 4.38 -5.87
CA GLY A 39 7.84 3.48 -5.75
C GLY A 39 7.54 2.30 -4.80
N THR A 40 8.56 1.51 -4.51
CA THR A 40 8.50 0.37 -3.60
C THR A 40 9.06 0.76 -2.24
N LYS A 41 8.24 1.38 -1.40
CA LYS A 41 8.61 1.61 0.02
C LYS A 41 8.45 0.33 0.84
N ILE A 42 7.44 -0.45 0.44
CA ILE A 42 7.11 -1.76 0.97
C ILE A 42 7.13 -2.72 -0.22
N HIS A 43 7.72 -3.89 -0.03
CA HIS A 43 7.87 -4.91 -1.06
C HIS A 43 6.78 -5.99 -0.92
N ALA A 44 6.41 -6.58 -2.05
CA ALA A 44 5.55 -7.76 -2.07
C ALA A 44 6.34 -8.97 -1.56
N GLY A 45 5.73 -9.76 -0.70
CA GLY A 45 6.19 -11.08 -0.29
C GLY A 45 5.20 -12.15 -0.74
N GLU A 46 4.98 -13.14 0.12
CA GLU A 46 4.13 -14.29 -0.18
C GLU A 46 2.68 -13.90 -0.42
N ALA A 47 2.08 -14.45 -1.48
CA ALA A 47 0.69 -14.23 -1.90
C ALA A 47 0.30 -12.74 -2.09
N VAL A 48 1.26 -11.86 -2.34
CA VAL A 48 1.05 -10.43 -2.64
C VAL A 48 1.61 -10.10 -4.03
N GLY A 49 0.82 -9.39 -4.84
CA GLY A 49 1.20 -8.91 -6.17
C GLY A 49 1.57 -7.43 -6.16
N THR A 50 2.44 -7.01 -7.08
CA THR A 50 2.75 -5.59 -7.33
C THR A 50 2.14 -5.14 -8.65
N GLY A 51 1.29 -4.12 -8.60
CA GLY A 51 0.69 -3.50 -9.78
C GLY A 51 1.65 -2.56 -10.52
N ARG A 52 1.28 -2.13 -11.72
CA ARG A 52 2.08 -1.21 -12.55
C ARG A 52 2.41 0.12 -11.85
N ASP A 53 1.53 0.59 -10.98
CA ASP A 53 1.74 1.83 -10.20
C ASP A 53 2.42 1.58 -8.84
N HIS A 54 2.99 0.39 -8.63
CA HIS A 54 3.56 -0.11 -7.37
C HIS A 54 2.55 -0.35 -6.24
N THR A 55 1.24 -0.34 -6.52
CA THR A 55 0.21 -0.76 -5.56
C THR A 55 0.36 -2.24 -5.23
N LEU A 56 0.30 -2.58 -3.95
CA LEU A 56 0.31 -3.97 -3.47
C LEU A 56 -1.12 -4.49 -3.30
N PHE A 57 -1.39 -5.68 -3.82
CA PHE A 57 -2.69 -6.33 -3.77
C PHE A 57 -2.59 -7.82 -3.42
N ALA A 58 -3.65 -8.37 -2.84
CA ALA A 58 -3.73 -9.77 -2.45
C ALA A 58 -3.88 -10.69 -3.68
N LEU A 59 -3.10 -11.77 -3.76
CA LEU A 59 -3.28 -12.82 -4.77
C LEU A 59 -4.20 -13.93 -4.29
N ALA A 60 -4.27 -14.15 -2.97
CA ALA A 60 -5.12 -15.16 -2.34
C ALA A 60 -5.88 -14.56 -1.14
N ASP A 61 -6.91 -15.27 -0.71
CA ASP A 61 -7.64 -14.98 0.52
C ASP A 61 -6.77 -15.33 1.73
N GLY A 62 -6.83 -14.53 2.80
CA GLY A 62 -6.05 -14.80 4.01
C GLY A 62 -5.91 -13.61 4.93
N ILE A 63 -4.91 -13.65 5.81
CA ILE A 63 -4.60 -12.60 6.77
C ILE A 63 -3.33 -11.87 6.33
N VAL A 64 -3.38 -10.53 6.38
CA VAL A 64 -2.22 -9.69 6.06
C VAL A 64 -1.19 -9.74 7.19
N THR A 65 0.07 -9.98 6.84
CA THR A 65 1.20 -9.99 7.77
C THR A 65 2.32 -9.06 7.30
N PHE A 66 2.75 -8.11 8.13
CA PHE A 66 3.86 -7.20 7.83
C PHE A 66 5.15 -7.64 8.52
N THR A 67 6.21 -7.84 7.74
CA THR A 67 7.54 -8.15 8.27
C THR A 67 8.36 -6.86 8.43
N LYS A 68 8.95 -6.67 9.62
CA LYS A 68 9.80 -5.51 9.92
C LYS A 68 11.12 -5.55 9.14
N GLU A 69 11.67 -6.75 8.95
CA GLU A 69 12.83 -6.98 8.10
C GLU A 69 12.44 -6.83 6.63
N GLY A 70 13.12 -5.93 5.91
CA GLY A 70 12.89 -5.71 4.48
C GLY A 70 11.59 -4.95 4.11
N ARG A 71 10.74 -4.58 5.07
CA ARG A 71 9.43 -3.93 4.82
C ARG A 71 8.60 -4.71 3.81
N ILE A 72 8.30 -5.96 4.13
CA ILE A 72 7.59 -6.89 3.23
C ILE A 72 6.17 -7.08 3.72
N VAL A 73 5.21 -7.17 2.79
CA VAL A 73 3.85 -7.65 3.08
C VAL A 73 3.68 -9.06 2.58
N ASN A 74 3.20 -9.94 3.45
CA ASN A 74 2.79 -11.29 3.14
C ASN A 74 1.28 -11.44 3.40
N ILE A 75 0.67 -12.43 2.76
CA ILE A 75 -0.64 -12.93 3.15
C ILE A 75 -0.47 -14.37 3.60
N THR A 76 -0.82 -14.63 4.86
CA THR A 76 -0.94 -15.98 5.38
C THR A 76 -2.30 -16.52 4.97
N PRO A 77 -2.38 -17.54 4.09
CA PRO A 77 -3.67 -18.09 3.68
C PRO A 77 -4.33 -18.71 4.89
N VAL A 78 -5.54 -18.23 5.21
CA VAL A 78 -6.40 -18.94 6.16
C VAL A 78 -6.98 -20.08 5.36
N VAL A 79 -6.32 -21.23 5.44
CA VAL A 79 -6.88 -22.47 4.91
C VAL A 79 -8.19 -22.71 5.64
N ASP A 80 -9.30 -22.56 4.93
CA ASP A 80 -10.56 -23.18 5.32
C ASP A 80 -10.30 -24.70 5.24
N ALA A 81 -9.85 -25.28 6.35
CA ALA A 81 -9.92 -26.71 6.59
C ALA A 81 -11.40 -27.05 6.80
N ALA A 82 -12.20 -26.96 5.74
CA ALA A 82 -13.60 -27.30 5.73
C ALA A 82 -13.86 -28.35 4.66
N VAL A 83 -13.81 -29.61 5.12
CA VAL A 83 -14.41 -30.85 4.58
C VAL A 83 -13.86 -31.38 3.25
#